data_AF-A0A7W1B7J7-F1
#
_entry.id   AF-A0A7W1B7J7-F1
#
_cell.length_a   1.000
_cell.length_b   1.000
_cell.length_c   1.000
_cell.angle_alpha   90.00
_cell.angle_beta   90.00
_cell.angle_gamma   90.00
#
_symmetry.space_group_name_H-M   'P 1'
#
loop_
_entity.id
_entity.type
_entity.pdbx_description
1 polymer ?
#
loop_
_entity_poly.entity_id
_entity_poly.type
_entity_poly.pdbx_seq_one_letter_code
_entity_poly.pdbx_strand_id
1 'polypeptide(L)'
;MRSAVLASLLASLVPATIGCGGGSTSRPDARLGIDGAIGDGDAALIDAAPSDGIVDPVFDGPIDAPADAAIDGMTPATQVLRINEVNANATNCDLIELRAIAGGDLTGLRVYERKTLVFTFPAMTVPPNALLVLHFKPGACNQGTSANETLSPTEQPKATYSTNYDGAYDLFTADAGLTATDNVISVMRTTTVLDAVLLSDAPTGTTAGDSDEQAAIVAAQNEWVMVGGGTPTGGFTGDNYNAHAALDLDATGATPAGTSIQRLDDSDDNDKADWNSATVTVQPSTWGALNVGQAAL
;
A
#
# COMPACT_ATOMS: atom_id res chain seq x y z
N MET A 1 12.76 -7.14 -51.67
CA MET A 1 11.76 -6.63 -52.63
C MET A 1 10.38 -6.87 -52.04
N ARG A 2 9.55 -5.82 -52.05
CA ARG A 2 8.19 -5.66 -51.47
C ARG A 2 8.19 -5.40 -49.95
N SER A 3 7.44 -4.45 -49.42
CA SER A 3 6.83 -3.22 -49.95
C SER A 3 6.40 -2.43 -48.72
N ALA A 4 6.72 -1.14 -48.67
CA ALA A 4 6.26 -0.23 -47.63
C ALA A 4 4.73 -0.05 -47.68
N VAL A 5 4.09 0.13 -46.51
CA VAL A 5 2.85 0.89 -46.39
C VAL A 5 2.97 1.81 -45.17
N LEU A 6 2.99 3.10 -45.49
CA LEU A 6 2.96 4.27 -44.64
C LEU A 6 1.51 4.79 -44.66
N ALA A 7 0.87 4.99 -43.51
CA ALA A 7 -0.36 5.78 -43.35
C ALA A 7 -0.44 6.19 -41.87
N SER A 8 0.09 7.35 -41.47
CA SER A 8 -0.59 8.65 -41.45
C SER A 8 -1.99 8.59 -40.83
N LEU A 9 -2.06 8.80 -39.52
CA LEU A 9 -3.27 9.25 -38.84
C LEU A 9 -2.99 10.63 -38.23
N LEU A 10 -3.26 11.68 -39.01
CA LEU A 10 -3.55 13.00 -38.46
C LEU A 10 -5.04 13.03 -38.13
N ALA A 11 -5.39 13.21 -36.86
CA ALA A 11 -6.74 13.55 -36.45
C ALA A 11 -6.72 14.75 -35.49
N SER A 12 -6.93 15.93 -36.09
CA SER A 12 -7.83 16.99 -35.62
C SER A 12 -7.80 17.38 -34.14
N LEU A 13 -6.95 18.34 -33.78
CA LEU A 13 -7.21 19.21 -32.64
C LEU A 13 -8.41 20.12 -32.94
N VAL A 14 -9.50 19.92 -32.19
CA VAL A 14 -10.60 20.90 -32.07
C VAL A 14 -10.30 21.76 -30.84
N PRO A 15 -10.24 23.10 -30.95
CA PRO A 15 -10.12 23.95 -29.77
C PRO A 15 -11.47 24.01 -29.04
N ALA A 16 -11.49 23.56 -27.78
CA ALA A 16 -12.63 23.75 -26.89
C ALA A 16 -12.75 25.24 -26.56
N THR A 17 -13.83 25.86 -27.04
CA THR A 17 -14.29 27.18 -26.60
C THR A 17 -14.63 27.16 -25.12
N ILE A 18 -13.88 27.94 -24.34
CA ILE A 18 -14.17 28.29 -22.95
C ILE A 18 -15.40 29.20 -22.94
N GLY A 19 -16.55 28.64 -22.54
CA GLY A 19 -17.76 29.39 -22.22
C GLY A 19 -17.75 29.79 -20.75
N CYS A 20 -17.41 31.05 -20.45
CA CYS A 20 -17.72 31.68 -19.16
C CYS A 20 -19.24 31.92 -19.07
N GLY A 21 -19.97 30.93 -18.56
CA GLY A 21 -21.37 31.07 -18.17
C GLY A 21 -21.46 31.45 -16.69
N GLY A 22 -21.62 32.74 -16.41
CA GLY A 22 -21.97 33.23 -15.09
C GLY A 22 -23.36 32.76 -14.68
N GLY A 23 -23.44 32.10 -13.53
CA GLY A 23 -24.68 31.63 -12.91
C GLY A 23 -24.54 31.66 -11.39
N SER A 24 -24.45 32.87 -10.83
CA SER A 24 -24.57 33.12 -9.39
C SER A 24 -26.02 32.84 -8.98
N THR A 25 -26.30 31.63 -8.50
CA THR A 25 -27.49 31.37 -7.70
C THR A 25 -27.11 31.55 -6.24
N SER A 26 -27.43 32.74 -5.74
CA SER A 26 -27.46 33.10 -4.32
C SER A 26 -28.07 31.98 -3.48
N ARG A 27 -27.23 31.29 -2.69
CA ARG A 27 -27.71 30.54 -1.53
C ARG A 27 -28.19 31.56 -0.50
N PRO A 28 -29.38 31.39 0.09
CA PRO A 28 -29.77 32.23 1.22
C PRO A 28 -28.84 31.93 2.39
N ASP A 29 -28.05 32.95 2.76
CA ASP A 29 -27.38 33.03 4.04
C ASP A 29 -28.42 32.80 5.14
N ALA A 30 -28.36 31.63 5.77
CA ALA A 30 -28.90 31.45 7.10
C ALA A 30 -28.02 32.25 8.06
N ARG A 31 -28.23 33.57 8.07
CA ARG A 31 -27.77 34.47 9.13
C ARG A 31 -28.41 34.00 10.43
N LEU A 32 -27.67 33.21 11.20
CA LEU A 32 -27.90 33.07 12.63
C LEU A 32 -27.61 34.44 13.25
N GLY A 33 -28.66 35.23 13.45
CA GLY A 33 -28.59 36.46 14.22
C GLY A 33 -28.28 36.12 15.68
N ILE A 34 -27.02 36.23 16.06
CA ILE A 34 -26.61 36.45 17.45
C ILE A 34 -26.09 37.89 17.51
N ASP A 35 -27.00 38.84 17.30
CA ASP A 35 -26.82 40.22 17.78
C ASP A 35 -27.46 40.27 19.17
N GLY A 36 -26.77 39.64 20.12
CA GLY A 36 -27.06 39.70 21.54
C GLY A 36 -25.94 40.44 22.24
N ALA A 37 -26.21 41.67 22.65
CA ALA A 37 -25.32 42.56 23.37
C ALA A 37 -24.48 41.84 24.44
N ILE A 38 -23.15 41.87 24.29
CA ILE A 38 -22.23 41.69 25.42
C ILE A 38 -22.30 43.00 26.20
N GLY A 39 -23.30 43.07 27.07
CA GLY A 39 -23.37 44.06 28.13
C GLY A 39 -22.38 43.65 29.22
N ASP A 40 -21.43 44.54 29.47
CA ASP A 40 -20.49 44.44 30.56
C ASP A 40 -21.24 44.34 31.90
N GLY A 41 -21.01 43.24 32.61
CA GLY A 41 -21.39 43.10 34.01
C GLY A 41 -22.55 42.15 34.27
N ASP A 42 -22.25 40.85 34.41
CA ASP A 42 -22.65 40.16 35.63
C ASP A 42 -21.79 38.92 35.86
N ALA A 43 -20.93 39.01 36.86
CA ALA A 43 -20.22 37.88 37.41
C ALA A 43 -21.14 37.21 38.44
N ALA A 44 -22.06 36.35 37.98
CA ALA A 44 -22.68 35.29 38.79
C ALA A 44 -23.88 34.68 38.05
N LEU A 45 -23.65 33.71 37.16
CA LEU A 45 -24.68 32.73 36.77
C LEU A 45 -23.96 31.44 36.30
N ILE A 46 -23.25 30.81 37.24
CA ILE A 46 -23.08 29.35 37.19
C ILE A 46 -24.46 28.83 37.57
N ASP A 47 -25.22 28.49 36.54
CA ASP A 47 -26.51 27.81 36.69
C ASP A 47 -26.26 26.51 37.45
N ALA A 48 -26.89 26.41 38.62
CA ALA A 48 -26.85 25.23 39.46
C ALA A 48 -27.65 24.14 38.74
N ALA A 49 -26.96 23.38 37.89
CA ALA A 49 -27.45 22.08 37.48
C ALA A 49 -27.82 21.31 38.76
N PRO A 50 -29.01 20.70 38.84
CA PRO A 50 -29.34 19.84 39.98
C PRO A 50 -28.25 18.81 40.08
N SER A 51 -27.55 18.78 41.22
CA SER A 51 -26.55 17.77 41.48
C SER A 51 -27.22 16.42 41.30
N ASP A 52 -26.90 15.74 40.21
CA ASP A 52 -27.37 14.39 39.88
C ASP A 52 -26.77 13.35 40.84
N GLY A 53 -26.12 13.79 41.92
CA GLY A 53 -25.43 12.93 42.88
C GLY A 53 -24.22 12.24 42.28
N ILE A 54 -23.90 12.49 40.99
CA ILE A 54 -22.65 12.10 40.39
C ILE A 54 -21.69 13.21 40.78
N VAL A 55 -21.01 12.98 41.90
CA VAL A 55 -19.79 13.72 42.22
C VAL A 55 -18.89 13.51 41.02
N ASP A 56 -18.77 14.52 40.16
CA ASP A 56 -17.74 14.58 39.13
C ASP A 56 -16.44 14.25 39.85
N PRO A 57 -15.77 13.12 39.54
CA PRO A 57 -14.52 12.79 40.18
C PRO A 57 -13.59 13.93 39.80
N VAL A 58 -13.44 14.87 40.72
CA VAL A 58 -12.47 15.95 40.66
C VAL A 58 -11.13 15.30 40.34
N PHE A 59 -10.72 15.39 39.08
CA PHE A 59 -9.44 14.94 38.56
C PHE A 59 -8.34 15.95 38.95
N ASP A 60 -8.37 16.44 40.19
CA ASP A 60 -7.38 17.39 40.74
C ASP A 60 -6.24 16.66 41.48
N GLY A 61 -6.19 15.33 41.38
CA GLY A 61 -5.01 14.56 41.74
C GLY A 61 -3.98 14.63 40.60
N PRO A 62 -2.66 14.67 40.90
CA PRO A 62 -1.66 14.42 39.87
C PRO A 62 -2.01 13.07 39.22
N ILE A 63 -2.13 13.06 37.89
CA ILE A 63 -2.31 11.82 37.12
C ILE A 63 -1.29 10.82 37.65
N ASP A 64 -1.79 9.72 38.19
CA ASP A 64 -0.95 8.68 38.78
C ASP A 64 -0.14 8.06 37.64
N ALA A 65 1.15 8.37 37.61
CA ALA A 65 2.11 7.96 36.58
C ALA A 65 2.20 6.45 36.26
N PRO A 66 1.80 5.48 37.11
CA PRO A 66 1.87 4.07 36.71
C PRO A 66 0.84 3.68 35.65
N ALA A 67 -0.27 4.42 35.49
CA ALA A 67 -1.27 4.13 34.46
C ALA A 67 -0.84 4.67 33.08
N ASP A 68 -0.10 5.78 33.03
CA ASP A 68 0.43 6.36 31.79
C ASP A 68 1.60 5.54 31.21
N ALA A 69 2.34 4.79 32.03
CA ALA A 69 3.40 3.91 31.54
C ALA A 69 2.91 2.83 30.56
N ALA A 70 1.62 2.47 30.61
CA ALA A 70 1.00 1.54 29.66
C ALA A 70 0.58 2.21 28.34
N ILE A 71 0.41 3.54 28.33
CA ILE A 71 0.07 4.35 27.15
C ILE A 71 1.35 4.86 26.48
N ASP A 72 2.34 5.31 27.25
CA ASP A 72 3.69 5.66 26.77
C ASP A 72 4.48 4.42 26.28
N GLY A 73 4.05 3.22 26.69
CA GLY A 73 4.58 1.94 26.20
C GLY A 73 3.97 1.46 24.87
N MET A 74 2.91 2.11 24.37
CA MET A 74 2.37 1.83 23.04
C MET A 74 3.22 2.55 22.00
N THR A 75 4.45 2.08 21.81
CA THR A 75 5.18 2.43 20.58
C THR A 75 4.34 1.88 19.43
N PRO A 76 3.85 2.72 18.49
CA PRO A 76 3.18 2.22 17.30
C PRO A 76 4.06 1.13 16.72
N ALA A 77 3.46 -0.01 16.35
CA ALA A 77 4.20 -1.06 15.67
C ALA A 77 4.87 -0.40 14.46
N THR A 78 6.17 -0.13 14.56
CA THR A 78 6.86 0.65 13.56
C THR A 78 6.72 -0.11 12.26
N GLN A 79 6.17 0.52 11.23
CA GLN A 79 6.07 -0.06 9.90
C GLN A 79 7.49 -0.40 9.47
N VAL A 80 7.86 -1.68 9.55
CA VAL A 80 9.22 -2.10 9.25
C VAL A 80 9.36 -2.34 7.75
N LEU A 81 8.33 -2.87 7.09
CA LEU A 81 8.34 -3.24 5.69
C LEU A 81 7.16 -2.63 4.94
N ARG A 82 7.42 -2.24 3.69
CA ARG A 82 6.46 -1.84 2.68
C ARG A 82 6.67 -2.67 1.42
N ILE A 83 5.61 -3.06 0.74
CA ILE A 83 5.61 -3.69 -0.58
C ILE A 83 6.06 -2.65 -1.59
N ASN A 84 7.11 -2.95 -2.36
CA ASN A 84 7.78 -1.99 -3.22
C ASN A 84 7.52 -2.24 -4.71
N GLU A 85 7.55 -3.51 -5.11
CA GLU A 85 7.45 -3.93 -6.51
C GLU A 85 6.83 -5.32 -6.62
N VAL A 86 6.01 -5.58 -7.64
CA VAL A 86 5.35 -6.87 -7.88
C VAL A 86 5.39 -7.24 -9.37
N ASN A 87 5.74 -8.49 -9.66
CA ASN A 87 5.52 -9.13 -10.95
C ASN A 87 4.96 -10.54 -10.72
N ALA A 88 3.68 -10.72 -11.05
CA ALA A 88 2.97 -12.00 -10.95
C ALA A 88 2.82 -12.72 -12.31
N ASN A 89 3.25 -12.09 -13.42
CA ASN A 89 3.08 -12.63 -14.78
C ASN A 89 4.35 -13.31 -15.31
N ALA A 90 5.41 -13.39 -14.51
CA ALA A 90 6.65 -14.00 -14.93
C ALA A 90 6.48 -15.52 -15.12
N THR A 91 6.81 -16.03 -16.30
CA THR A 91 6.58 -17.46 -16.61
C THR A 91 7.38 -18.39 -15.68
N ASN A 92 8.59 -17.96 -15.29
CA ASN A 92 9.52 -18.79 -14.54
C ASN A 92 9.72 -18.34 -13.11
N CYS A 93 9.38 -17.10 -12.75
CA CYS A 93 9.78 -16.55 -11.46
C CYS A 93 9.00 -15.29 -11.09
N ASP A 94 7.91 -15.46 -10.35
CA ASP A 94 7.16 -14.32 -9.80
C ASP A 94 7.94 -13.73 -8.63
N LEU A 95 7.84 -12.42 -8.49
CA LEU A 95 8.63 -11.65 -7.55
C LEU A 95 7.77 -10.63 -6.81
N ILE A 96 8.04 -10.50 -5.52
CA ILE A 96 7.60 -9.38 -4.68
C ILE A 96 8.87 -8.77 -4.09
N GLU A 97 9.07 -7.47 -4.27
CA GLU A 97 10.08 -6.73 -3.54
C GLU A 97 9.43 -5.99 -2.38
N LEU A 98 10.12 -6.00 -1.26
CA LEU A 98 9.77 -5.29 -0.06
C LEU A 98 10.91 -4.34 0.27
N ARG A 99 10.57 -3.19 0.84
CA ARG A 99 11.51 -2.20 1.31
C ARG A 99 11.34 -1.96 2.80
N ALA A 100 12.46 -1.93 3.51
CA ALA A 100 12.47 -1.61 4.92
C ALA A 100 12.35 -0.10 5.14
N ILE A 101 11.18 0.40 5.54
CA ILE A 101 10.96 1.84 5.82
C ILE A 101 11.60 2.23 7.17
N ALA A 102 11.78 1.25 8.05
CA ALA A 102 12.62 1.36 9.24
C ALA A 102 13.47 0.09 9.37
N GLY A 103 14.64 0.23 9.99
CA GLY A 103 15.43 -0.94 10.38
C GLY A 103 14.75 -1.68 11.53
N GLY A 104 14.89 -3.00 11.59
CA GLY A 104 14.25 -3.76 12.65
C GLY A 104 14.29 -5.27 12.47
N ASP A 105 13.66 -5.94 13.44
CA ASP A 105 13.47 -7.38 13.46
C ASP A 105 12.25 -7.76 12.61
N LEU A 106 12.50 -8.64 11.63
CA LEU A 106 11.47 -9.19 10.74
C LEU A 106 10.97 -10.56 11.20
N THR A 107 11.55 -11.13 12.27
CA THR A 107 11.23 -12.48 12.74
C THR A 107 9.73 -12.71 12.87
N GLY A 108 9.22 -13.70 12.13
CA GLY A 108 7.83 -14.10 12.21
C GLY A 108 6.83 -13.14 11.56
N LEU A 109 7.29 -12.07 10.89
CA LEU A 109 6.46 -11.36 9.91
C LEU A 109 6.01 -12.32 8.82
N ARG A 110 4.88 -12.01 8.19
CA ARG A 110 4.23 -12.89 7.23
C ARG A 110 3.85 -12.13 5.97
N VAL A 111 4.01 -12.76 4.83
CA VAL A 111 3.47 -12.28 3.55
C VAL A 111 2.30 -13.19 3.17
N TYR A 112 1.19 -12.58 2.81
CA TYR A 112 -0.02 -13.27 2.34
C TYR A 112 -0.32 -12.88 0.90
N GLU A 113 -0.74 -13.87 0.12
CA GLU A 113 -1.44 -13.69 -1.14
C GLU A 113 -2.92 -13.97 -0.90
N ARG A 114 -3.77 -12.96 -1.05
CA ARG A 114 -5.16 -12.97 -0.58
C ARG A 114 -5.17 -13.42 0.88
N LYS A 115 -5.78 -14.57 1.18
CA LYS A 115 -5.86 -15.16 2.52
C LYS A 115 -4.82 -16.26 2.78
N THR A 116 -3.99 -16.58 1.80
CA THR A 116 -3.03 -17.68 1.88
C THR A 116 -1.69 -17.17 2.36
N LEU A 117 -1.15 -17.78 3.42
CA LEU A 117 0.20 -17.49 3.89
C LEU A 117 1.21 -18.02 2.88
N VAL A 118 1.93 -17.12 2.22
CA VAL A 118 2.95 -17.49 1.22
C VAL A 118 4.36 -17.43 1.77
N PHE A 119 4.63 -16.67 2.83
CA PHE A 119 5.96 -16.62 3.42
C PHE A 119 5.92 -16.23 4.90
N THR A 120 6.82 -16.81 5.71
CA THR A 120 7.10 -16.36 7.07
C THR A 120 8.58 -16.05 7.17
N PHE A 121 8.90 -14.84 7.59
CA PHE A 121 10.28 -14.38 7.74
C PHE A 121 11.01 -15.21 8.80
N PRO A 122 12.22 -15.71 8.50
CA PRO A 122 13.07 -16.36 9.49
C PRO A 122 13.57 -15.33 10.50
N ALA A 123 14.38 -15.79 11.46
CA ALA A 123 15.08 -14.87 12.35
C ALA A 123 16.06 -13.99 11.55
N MET A 124 15.72 -12.71 11.36
CA MET A 124 16.57 -11.77 10.63
C MET A 124 16.27 -10.32 11.04
N THR A 125 17.30 -9.50 11.00
CA THR A 125 17.21 -8.06 11.19
C THR A 125 17.75 -7.35 9.96
N VAL A 126 17.14 -6.23 9.60
CA VAL A 126 17.54 -5.44 8.43
C VAL A 126 17.78 -3.98 8.82
N PRO A 127 18.72 -3.28 8.16
CA PRO A 127 18.86 -1.84 8.30
C PRO A 127 17.68 -1.11 7.62
N PRO A 128 17.45 0.18 7.95
CA PRO A 128 16.55 1.02 7.16
C PRO A 128 16.98 1.01 5.68
N ASN A 129 16.00 1.16 4.80
CA ASN A 129 16.17 1.17 3.35
C ASN A 129 16.69 -0.14 2.73
N ALA A 130 16.76 -1.23 3.49
CA ALA A 130 17.06 -2.55 2.93
C ALA A 130 15.97 -2.99 1.95
N LEU A 131 16.38 -3.62 0.85
CA LEU A 131 15.48 -4.26 -0.11
C LEU A 131 15.48 -5.76 0.11
N LEU A 132 14.33 -6.39 -0.05
CA LEU A 132 14.16 -7.84 0.09
C LEU A 132 13.36 -8.32 -1.11
N VAL A 133 13.85 -9.32 -1.83
CA VAL A 133 13.16 -9.90 -2.97
C VAL A 133 12.68 -11.29 -2.59
N LEU A 134 11.36 -11.50 -2.59
CA LEU A 134 10.73 -12.78 -2.38
C LEU A 134 10.45 -13.46 -3.72
N HIS A 135 11.13 -14.58 -3.94
CA HIS A 135 11.08 -15.43 -5.12
C HIS A 135 10.07 -16.57 -4.94
N PHE A 136 9.10 -16.67 -5.85
CA PHE A 136 8.11 -17.75 -5.91
C PHE A 136 8.60 -18.89 -6.81
N LYS A 137 7.79 -19.91 -7.14
CA LYS A 137 8.14 -20.93 -8.15
C LYS A 137 9.55 -21.52 -7.96
N PRO A 138 9.89 -22.08 -6.77
CA PRO A 138 11.28 -22.36 -6.40
C PRO A 138 12.02 -23.29 -7.36
N GLY A 139 11.32 -24.23 -8.02
CA GLY A 139 11.92 -25.11 -9.03
C GLY A 139 12.44 -24.38 -10.27
N ALA A 140 11.92 -23.19 -10.57
CA ALA A 140 12.33 -22.36 -11.69
C ALA A 140 13.13 -21.12 -11.25
N CYS A 141 12.79 -20.46 -10.13
CA CYS A 141 13.57 -19.34 -9.59
C CYS A 141 14.87 -19.75 -8.90
N ASN A 142 14.91 -20.92 -8.25
CA ASN A 142 16.01 -21.30 -7.36
C ASN A 142 16.73 -22.58 -7.82
N GLN A 143 17.11 -22.63 -9.09
CA GLN A 143 17.77 -23.80 -9.68
C GLN A 143 19.14 -24.11 -9.05
N GLY A 144 19.79 -23.10 -8.48
CA GLY A 144 21.06 -23.25 -7.75
C GLY A 144 20.88 -23.64 -6.28
N THR A 145 19.65 -23.75 -5.78
CA THR A 145 19.35 -24.02 -4.35
C THR A 145 20.00 -23.01 -3.40
N SER A 146 20.01 -21.73 -3.77
CA SER A 146 20.36 -20.61 -2.91
C SER A 146 19.56 -20.72 -1.61
N ALA A 147 20.25 -20.54 -0.48
CA ALA A 147 19.58 -20.36 0.80
C ALA A 147 18.92 -18.97 0.85
N ASN A 148 18.00 -18.77 1.80
CA ASN A 148 17.49 -17.45 2.12
C ASN A 148 18.61 -16.61 2.77
N GLU A 149 18.79 -15.39 2.28
CA GLU A 149 19.75 -14.46 2.87
C GLU A 149 19.18 -13.84 4.14
N THR A 150 19.94 -13.89 5.24
CA THR A 150 19.49 -13.39 6.54
C THR A 150 20.51 -12.47 7.21
N LEU A 151 21.74 -12.45 6.71
CA LEU A 151 22.83 -11.66 7.28
C LEU A 151 23.22 -10.47 6.40
N SER A 152 23.17 -10.63 5.07
CA SER A 152 23.50 -9.57 4.11
C SER A 152 22.90 -9.84 2.73
N PRO A 153 22.64 -8.80 1.90
CA PRO A 153 22.24 -8.91 0.49
C PRO A 153 23.21 -9.62 -0.48
N THR A 154 24.37 -10.05 0.01
CA THR A 154 25.41 -10.70 -0.79
C THR A 154 25.85 -12.02 -0.17
N GLU A 155 25.03 -12.61 0.69
CA GLU A 155 25.28 -13.89 1.34
C GLU A 155 25.26 -15.02 0.29
N GLN A 156 24.43 -14.87 -0.73
CA GLN A 156 24.28 -15.74 -1.88
C GLN A 156 24.45 -14.90 -3.17
N PRO A 157 25.70 -14.60 -3.58
CA PRO A 157 25.95 -13.62 -4.62
C PRO A 157 25.42 -14.05 -5.99
N LYS A 158 24.96 -13.09 -6.79
CA LYS A 158 24.44 -13.28 -8.16
C LYS A 158 25.41 -13.99 -9.09
N ALA A 159 26.71 -13.76 -8.92
CA ALA A 159 27.75 -14.42 -9.68
C ALA A 159 27.73 -15.97 -9.53
N THR A 160 27.22 -16.46 -8.39
CA THR A 160 27.03 -17.89 -8.12
C THR A 160 25.59 -18.34 -8.41
N TYR A 161 24.60 -17.50 -8.07
CA TYR A 161 23.18 -17.78 -8.23
C TYR A 161 22.55 -16.72 -9.12
N SER A 162 22.45 -16.96 -10.42
CA SER A 162 22.13 -15.93 -11.43
C SER A 162 20.77 -15.23 -11.26
N THR A 163 19.86 -15.82 -10.48
CA THR A 163 18.54 -15.27 -10.16
C THR A 163 18.54 -14.31 -8.97
N ASN A 164 19.61 -14.27 -8.18
CA ASN A 164 19.76 -13.40 -7.02
C ASN A 164 20.09 -11.96 -7.43
N TYR A 165 19.90 -11.04 -6.48
CA TYR A 165 20.11 -9.61 -6.62
C TYR A 165 21.03 -9.10 -5.51
N ASP A 166 22.31 -8.82 -5.84
CA ASP A 166 23.32 -8.38 -4.86
C ASP A 166 22.99 -7.07 -4.09
N GLY A 167 21.90 -6.39 -4.44
CA GLY A 167 21.38 -5.19 -3.77
C GLY A 167 20.19 -5.44 -2.83
N ALA A 168 19.69 -6.67 -2.73
CA ALA A 168 18.56 -7.05 -1.88
C ALA A 168 18.85 -8.37 -1.14
N TYR A 169 18.12 -8.60 -0.04
CA TYR A 169 18.06 -9.92 0.58
C TYR A 169 17.19 -10.85 -0.28
N ASP A 170 17.76 -11.89 -0.85
CA ASP A 170 17.04 -12.88 -1.63
C ASP A 170 16.40 -13.96 -0.74
N LEU A 171 15.08 -14.04 -0.82
CA LEU A 171 14.25 -14.97 -0.04
C LEU A 171 13.42 -15.84 -0.97
N PHE A 172 13.29 -17.13 -0.66
CA PHE A 172 12.58 -18.09 -1.48
C PHE A 172 11.39 -18.69 -0.71
N THR A 173 10.23 -18.70 -1.35
CA THR A 173 9.06 -19.43 -0.86
C THR A 173 8.90 -20.78 -1.56
N ALA A 174 8.23 -21.72 -0.88
CA ALA A 174 7.78 -22.99 -1.46
C ALA A 174 6.53 -22.82 -2.35
N ASP A 175 5.92 -21.63 -2.36
CA ASP A 175 4.70 -21.34 -3.11
C ASP A 175 4.92 -21.46 -4.63
N ALA A 176 3.88 -21.94 -5.34
CA ALA A 176 3.93 -22.28 -6.76
C ALA A 176 3.81 -21.08 -7.70
N GLY A 177 3.55 -19.88 -7.18
CA GLY A 177 3.44 -18.66 -7.97
C GLY A 177 2.30 -17.77 -7.54
N LEU A 178 2.36 -16.53 -7.99
CA LEU A 178 1.31 -15.55 -7.75
C LEU A 178 0.19 -15.66 -8.79
N THR A 179 -1.00 -15.27 -8.37
CA THR A 179 -2.14 -15.06 -9.25
C THR A 179 -2.01 -13.70 -9.94
N ALA A 180 -2.03 -13.70 -11.27
CA ALA A 180 -1.83 -12.52 -12.11
C ALA A 180 -3.14 -11.81 -12.53
N THR A 181 -4.25 -12.03 -11.81
CA THR A 181 -5.55 -11.37 -12.05
C THR A 181 -5.83 -10.35 -10.92
N ASP A 182 -6.99 -10.43 -10.28
CA ASP A 182 -7.27 -9.78 -9.00
C ASP A 182 -6.46 -10.43 -7.86
N ASN A 183 -5.64 -9.65 -7.16
CA ASN A 183 -4.81 -10.17 -6.07
C ASN A 183 -4.61 -9.14 -4.95
N VAL A 184 -4.55 -9.60 -3.70
CA VAL A 184 -4.20 -8.76 -2.56
C VAL A 184 -2.91 -9.29 -1.96
N ILE A 185 -1.84 -8.52 -2.04
CA ILE A 185 -0.60 -8.85 -1.31
C ILE A 185 -0.62 -8.06 -0.02
N SER A 186 -0.35 -8.73 1.10
CA SER A 186 -0.28 -8.05 2.40
C SER A 186 0.88 -8.56 3.25
N VAL A 187 1.53 -7.63 3.94
CA VAL A 187 2.55 -7.91 4.95
C VAL A 187 1.88 -7.77 6.31
N MET A 188 1.98 -8.81 7.13
CA MET A 188 1.28 -8.88 8.41
C MET A 188 2.21 -9.26 9.56
N ARG A 189 1.96 -8.65 10.72
CA ARG A 189 2.42 -9.15 12.01
C ARG A 189 1.21 -9.68 12.75
N THR A 190 1.18 -10.99 12.98
CA THR A 190 0.01 -11.70 13.55
C THR A 190 -1.28 -11.40 12.77
N THR A 191 -2.11 -10.49 13.25
CA THR A 191 -3.37 -10.04 12.60
C THR A 191 -3.32 -8.59 12.14
N THR A 192 -2.28 -7.85 12.50
CA THR A 192 -2.07 -6.47 12.09
C THR A 192 -1.48 -6.44 10.69
N VAL A 193 -2.14 -5.74 9.78
CA VAL A 193 -1.60 -5.43 8.45
C VAL A 193 -0.60 -4.29 8.63
N LEU A 194 0.60 -4.45 8.07
CA LEU A 194 1.66 -3.44 8.09
C LEU A 194 1.75 -2.68 6.76
N ASP A 195 1.41 -3.36 5.67
CA ASP A 195 1.25 -2.78 4.34
C ASP A 195 0.45 -3.75 3.48
N ALA A 196 -0.21 -3.24 2.46
CA ALA A 196 -0.92 -4.03 1.48
C ALA A 196 -1.01 -3.34 0.12
N VAL A 197 -1.28 -4.13 -0.91
CA VAL A 197 -1.63 -3.64 -2.25
C VAL A 197 -2.76 -4.47 -2.82
N LEU A 198 -3.79 -3.79 -3.32
CA LEU A 198 -4.79 -4.38 -4.20
C LEU A 198 -4.27 -4.29 -5.62
N LEU A 199 -4.23 -5.42 -6.32
CA LEU A 199 -3.78 -5.58 -7.69
C LEU A 199 -4.93 -6.12 -8.55
N SER A 200 -4.99 -5.72 -9.81
CA SER A 200 -5.94 -6.25 -10.80
C SER A 200 -5.34 -6.29 -12.20
N ASP A 201 -5.84 -7.20 -13.03
CA ASP A 201 -5.60 -7.29 -14.47
C ASP A 201 -6.53 -6.39 -15.29
N ALA A 202 -7.63 -5.91 -14.70
CA ALA A 202 -8.63 -5.15 -15.44
C ALA A 202 -9.27 -4.03 -14.60
N PRO A 203 -9.68 -2.91 -15.23
CA PRO A 203 -10.34 -1.80 -14.52
C PRO A 203 -11.79 -2.11 -14.11
N THR A 204 -12.36 -3.21 -14.58
CA THR A 204 -13.75 -3.65 -14.32
C THR A 204 -13.80 -5.18 -14.37
N GLY A 205 -14.76 -5.79 -13.69
CA GLY A 205 -14.98 -7.22 -13.73
C GLY A 205 -15.36 -7.81 -12.37
N THR A 206 -15.57 -9.13 -12.36
CA THR A 206 -15.71 -9.90 -11.13
C THR A 206 -14.34 -10.17 -10.52
N THR A 207 -14.25 -10.02 -9.21
CA THR A 207 -13.10 -10.38 -8.40
C THR A 207 -13.28 -11.75 -7.76
N ALA A 208 -12.17 -12.39 -7.38
CA ALA A 208 -12.20 -13.60 -6.57
C ALA A 208 -12.63 -13.26 -5.14
N GLY A 209 -13.46 -14.13 -4.55
CA GLY A 209 -13.98 -13.92 -3.20
C GLY A 209 -12.89 -13.78 -2.13
N ASP A 210 -11.77 -14.50 -2.27
CA ASP A 210 -10.65 -14.36 -1.33
C ASP A 210 -9.94 -13.00 -1.46
N SER A 211 -9.94 -12.38 -2.66
CA SER A 211 -9.44 -11.02 -2.86
C SER A 211 -10.37 -10.01 -2.17
N ASP A 212 -11.68 -10.16 -2.32
CA ASP A 212 -12.69 -9.32 -1.67
C ASP A 212 -12.59 -9.38 -0.13
N GLU A 213 -12.48 -10.60 0.41
CA GLU A 213 -12.37 -10.82 1.85
C GLU A 213 -11.07 -10.22 2.42
N GLN A 214 -9.94 -10.39 1.74
CA GLN A 214 -8.68 -9.80 2.19
C GLN A 214 -8.69 -8.27 2.04
N ALA A 215 -9.25 -7.73 0.95
CA ALA A 215 -9.40 -6.30 0.76
C ALA A 215 -10.24 -5.66 1.88
N ALA A 216 -11.29 -6.34 2.36
CA ALA A 216 -12.07 -5.88 3.50
C ALA A 216 -11.25 -5.83 4.80
N ILE A 217 -10.36 -6.81 5.04
CA ILE A 217 -9.47 -6.82 6.21
C ILE A 217 -8.47 -5.67 6.16
N VAL A 218 -7.85 -5.45 5.00
CA VAL A 218 -6.87 -4.39 4.77
C VAL A 218 -7.53 -3.01 4.94
N ALA A 219 -8.70 -2.81 4.33
CA ALA A 219 -9.45 -1.55 4.43
C ALA A 219 -9.89 -1.24 5.87
N ALA A 220 -10.29 -2.26 6.64
CA ALA A 220 -10.68 -2.09 8.04
C ALA A 220 -9.52 -1.62 8.94
N GLN A 221 -8.27 -1.80 8.49
CA GLN A 221 -7.07 -1.34 9.18
C GLN A 221 -6.50 -0.04 8.58
N ASN A 222 -7.17 0.55 7.59
CA ASN A 222 -6.71 1.72 6.81
C ASN A 222 -5.39 1.51 6.06
N GLU A 223 -5.05 0.25 5.76
CA GLU A 223 -3.86 -0.12 4.99
C GLU A 223 -4.16 -0.20 3.48
N TRP A 224 -5.40 0.12 3.08
CA TRP A 224 -5.78 0.46 1.70
C TRP A 224 -7.08 1.27 1.68
N VAL A 225 -7.10 2.36 0.92
CA VAL A 225 -8.24 3.27 0.78
C VAL A 225 -8.47 3.65 -0.68
N MET A 226 -9.61 4.26 -0.98
CA MET A 226 -9.79 4.95 -2.25
C MET A 226 -8.90 6.18 -2.31
N VAL A 227 -8.59 6.65 -3.52
CA VAL A 227 -7.98 7.97 -3.71
C VAL A 227 -8.84 9.05 -3.05
N GLY A 228 -8.24 9.78 -2.10
CA GLY A 228 -8.94 10.76 -1.26
C GLY A 228 -9.52 10.20 0.05
N GLY A 229 -9.27 8.92 0.35
CA GLY A 229 -9.60 8.25 1.61
C GLY A 229 -10.89 7.43 1.62
N GLY A 230 -10.97 6.53 2.61
CA GLY A 230 -12.15 5.71 2.91
C GLY A 230 -12.33 4.47 2.02
N THR A 231 -13.43 3.75 2.25
CA THR A 231 -13.82 2.54 1.50
C THR A 231 -14.95 2.86 0.51
N PRO A 232 -14.96 2.29 -0.70
CA PRO A 232 -16.06 2.50 -1.65
C PRO A 232 -17.39 2.01 -1.08
N THR A 233 -18.48 2.63 -1.52
CA THR A 233 -19.83 2.19 -1.13
C THR A 233 -20.06 0.77 -1.60
N GLY A 234 -20.36 -0.15 -0.67
CA GLY A 234 -20.48 -1.58 -0.96
C GLY A 234 -19.17 -2.37 -0.79
N GLY A 235 -18.08 -1.73 -0.38
CA GLY A 235 -16.79 -2.39 -0.17
C GLY A 235 -15.97 -2.57 -1.45
N PHE A 236 -14.72 -2.98 -1.27
CA PHE A 236 -13.82 -3.38 -2.36
C PHE A 236 -14.23 -4.75 -2.91
N THR A 237 -15.27 -4.78 -3.75
CA THR A 237 -15.76 -5.99 -4.42
C THR A 237 -16.04 -5.68 -5.90
N GLY A 238 -15.83 -6.66 -6.78
CA GLY A 238 -16.10 -6.55 -8.22
C GLY A 238 -15.52 -5.29 -8.86
N ASP A 239 -16.37 -4.49 -9.52
CA ASP A 239 -15.95 -3.25 -10.17
C ASP A 239 -15.35 -2.22 -9.19
N ASN A 240 -15.83 -2.16 -7.94
CA ASN A 240 -15.25 -1.25 -6.95
C ASN A 240 -13.83 -1.66 -6.59
N TYR A 241 -13.56 -2.97 -6.43
CA TYR A 241 -12.20 -3.43 -6.20
C TYR A 241 -11.30 -3.02 -7.38
N ASN A 242 -11.72 -3.36 -8.60
CA ASN A 242 -10.94 -3.14 -9.81
C ASN A 242 -10.67 -1.65 -10.07
N ALA A 243 -11.66 -0.78 -9.83
CA ALA A 243 -11.49 0.67 -9.98
C ALA A 243 -10.48 1.28 -9.00
N HIS A 244 -10.17 0.59 -7.89
CA HIS A 244 -9.31 1.07 -6.82
C HIS A 244 -8.05 0.22 -6.58
N ALA A 245 -7.79 -0.77 -7.43
CA ALA A 245 -6.56 -1.55 -7.45
C ALA A 245 -5.49 -0.91 -8.32
N ALA A 246 -4.22 -1.25 -8.07
CA ALA A 246 -3.15 -1.07 -9.04
C ALA A 246 -3.37 -2.05 -10.21
N LEU A 247 -3.50 -1.48 -11.41
CA LEU A 247 -3.93 -2.18 -12.62
C LEU A 247 -2.75 -2.77 -13.42
N ASP A 248 -3.10 -3.57 -14.42
CA ASP A 248 -2.21 -4.16 -15.42
C ASP A 248 -1.31 -5.30 -14.88
N LEU A 249 -1.76 -6.04 -13.87
CA LEU A 249 -0.98 -7.14 -13.29
C LEU A 249 -0.62 -8.22 -14.33
N ASP A 250 -1.54 -8.53 -15.24
CA ASP A 250 -1.36 -9.49 -16.34
C ASP A 250 -0.52 -8.94 -17.52
N ALA A 251 -0.26 -7.64 -17.54
CA ALA A 251 0.57 -6.96 -18.53
C ALA A 251 1.98 -6.64 -18.01
N THR A 252 2.31 -7.07 -16.78
CA THR A 252 3.71 -7.14 -16.31
C THR A 252 4.53 -8.10 -17.18
N GLY A 253 5.85 -7.94 -17.20
CA GLY A 253 6.71 -8.67 -18.12
C GLY A 253 6.78 -10.17 -17.81
N ALA A 254 6.78 -11.00 -18.85
CA ALA A 254 6.85 -12.47 -18.72
C ALA A 254 8.19 -13.02 -18.16
N THR A 255 9.13 -12.14 -17.83
CA THR A 255 10.43 -12.48 -17.24
C THR A 255 10.72 -11.55 -16.06
N PRO A 256 11.52 -11.97 -15.07
CA PRO A 256 11.94 -11.11 -13.96
C PRO A 256 12.47 -9.74 -14.39
N ALA A 257 13.34 -9.67 -15.39
CA ALA A 257 13.90 -8.42 -15.91
C ALA A 257 12.94 -7.60 -16.80
N GLY A 258 11.67 -7.99 -16.85
CA GLY A 258 10.63 -7.35 -17.66
C GLY A 258 10.07 -6.11 -16.98
N THR A 259 8.80 -5.83 -17.23
CA THR A 259 8.07 -4.74 -16.55
C THR A 259 7.40 -5.22 -15.28
N SER A 260 7.14 -4.33 -14.33
CA SER A 260 6.52 -4.64 -13.04
C SER A 260 5.66 -3.48 -12.51
N ILE A 261 4.75 -3.80 -11.59
CA ILE A 261 4.00 -2.80 -10.83
C ILE A 261 4.91 -2.33 -9.68
N GLN A 262 5.17 -1.04 -9.59
CA GLN A 262 6.13 -0.38 -8.71
C GLN A 262 5.48 0.76 -7.97
N ARG A 263 5.86 0.96 -6.71
CA ARG A 263 5.60 2.22 -6.01
C ARG A 263 6.35 3.38 -6.67
N LEU A 264 5.69 4.53 -6.78
CA LEU A 264 6.17 5.71 -7.50
C LEU A 264 7.13 6.59 -6.69
N ASP A 265 7.03 6.59 -5.36
CA ASP A 265 7.88 7.40 -4.48
C ASP A 265 7.89 6.85 -3.03
N ASP A 266 8.38 7.67 -2.10
CA ASP A 266 8.46 7.35 -0.66
C ASP A 266 7.15 7.65 0.11
N SER A 267 6.19 8.33 -0.53
CA SER A 267 4.87 8.58 0.07
C SER A 267 4.06 7.29 0.15
N ASP A 268 3.06 7.31 1.02
CA ASP A 268 2.20 6.17 1.31
C ASP A 268 0.83 6.70 1.65
N ASP A 269 0.05 6.96 0.61
CA ASP A 269 -1.34 7.38 0.76
C ASP A 269 -2.26 6.15 0.95
N ASN A 270 -1.68 4.94 0.95
CA ASN A 270 -2.35 3.64 1.04
C ASN A 270 -3.39 3.49 -0.06
N ASP A 271 -3.09 3.91 -1.28
CA ASP A 271 -4.02 3.82 -2.39
C ASP A 271 -3.34 3.54 -3.74
N LYS A 272 -4.13 3.35 -4.79
CA LYS A 272 -3.60 3.02 -6.12
C LYS A 272 -2.72 4.11 -6.75
N ALA A 273 -2.78 5.35 -6.29
CA ALA A 273 -1.97 6.46 -6.80
C ALA A 273 -0.51 6.35 -6.35
N ASP A 274 -0.22 5.55 -5.32
CA ASP A 274 1.14 5.19 -4.93
C ASP A 274 1.85 4.34 -6.00
N TRP A 275 1.14 3.83 -7.03
CA TRP A 275 1.62 2.80 -7.95
C TRP A 275 1.55 3.21 -9.43
N ASN A 276 2.48 2.71 -10.24
CA ASN A 276 2.52 2.90 -11.70
C ASN A 276 1.42 2.10 -12.46
N SER A 277 0.15 2.48 -12.32
CA SER A 277 -0.98 1.75 -12.92
C SER A 277 -1.68 2.46 -14.10
N ALA A 278 -2.20 1.68 -15.06
CA ALA A 278 -3.17 1.97 -16.15
C ALA A 278 -2.90 3.12 -17.15
N THR A 279 -2.39 4.25 -16.67
CA THR A 279 -2.13 5.46 -17.46
C THR A 279 -0.65 5.83 -17.48
N VAL A 280 0.11 5.33 -16.50
CA VAL A 280 1.57 5.37 -16.48
C VAL A 280 2.04 4.00 -16.96
N THR A 281 2.80 3.98 -18.06
CA THR A 281 3.36 2.74 -18.63
C THR A 281 4.03 1.92 -17.52
N VAL A 282 3.67 0.64 -17.38
CA VAL A 282 4.37 -0.31 -16.51
C VAL A 282 5.88 -0.16 -16.73
N GLN A 283 6.64 0.05 -15.66
CA GLN A 283 8.06 0.42 -15.76
C GLN A 283 8.93 -0.84 -15.84
N PRO A 284 10.14 -0.75 -16.44
CA PRO A 284 11.15 -1.79 -16.31
C PRO A 284 11.42 -2.07 -14.83
N SER A 285 11.53 -3.35 -14.48
CA SER A 285 11.75 -3.78 -13.10
C SER A 285 13.03 -3.22 -12.50
N THR A 286 13.00 -2.93 -11.20
CA THR A 286 14.12 -2.35 -10.46
C THR A 286 14.66 -3.25 -9.34
N TRP A 287 14.33 -4.54 -9.34
CA TRP A 287 14.78 -5.54 -8.36
C TRP A 287 16.21 -5.33 -7.83
N GLY A 288 16.33 -5.17 -6.51
CA GLY A 288 17.59 -4.90 -5.81
C GLY A 288 18.06 -3.45 -5.92
N ALA A 289 17.23 -2.54 -6.41
CA ALA A 289 17.47 -1.10 -6.45
C ALA A 289 16.17 -0.32 -6.12
N LEU A 290 16.31 0.92 -5.67
CA LEU A 290 15.16 1.77 -5.39
C LEU A 290 14.39 2.08 -6.69
N ASN A 291 13.05 2.13 -6.59
CA ASN A 291 12.20 2.52 -7.70
C ASN A 291 12.48 3.99 -8.08
N VAL A 292 12.16 4.35 -9.32
CA VAL A 292 12.23 5.74 -9.76
C VAL A 292 11.29 6.59 -8.91
N GLY A 293 11.84 7.64 -8.27
CA GLY A 293 11.09 8.57 -7.41
C GLY A 293 11.32 8.34 -5.91
N GLN A 294 11.94 7.23 -5.53
CA GLN A 294 12.33 6.94 -4.15
C GLN A 294 13.74 7.46 -3.82
N ALA A 295 13.97 7.81 -2.55
CA ALA A 295 15.26 8.23 -2.04
C ALA A 295 15.76 7.29 -0.91
N ALA A 296 17.07 7.26 -0.69
CA ALA A 296 17.62 6.54 0.47
C ALA A 296 17.19 7.24 1.78
N LEU A 297 16.84 6.42 2.79
CA LEU A 297 16.43 6.87 4.14
C LEU A 297 17.61 7.21 5.03
#